data_AF-A0A831LK01-F1
#
_entry.id   AF-A0A831LK01-F1
#
_cell.length_a   1.000
_cell.length_b   1.000
_cell.length_c   1.000
_cell.angle_alpha   90.00
_cell.angle_beta   90.00
_cell.angle_gamma   90.00
#
_symmetry.space_group_name_H-M   'P 1'
#
loop_
_entity.id
_entity.type
_entity.pdbx_description
1 polymer ?
#
loop_
_entity_poly.entity_id
_entity_poly.type
_entity_poly.pdbx_seq_one_letter_code
_entity_poly.pdbx_strand_id
1 'polypeptide(L)'
;MAEIGKINTLNVVRETENGVYLDGENLGEILMPRKFVTDEVKTSRQATVFIYTDSEDRLVATTENPLAMVGEFAFLEVIETNRFGAFLDWGLPKDLLV
;
A
#
# COMPACT_ATOMS: atom_id res chain seq x y z
N MET A 1 -10.31 -12.35 -0.54
CA MET A 1 -9.74 -11.73 -1.74
C MET A 1 -9.21 -10.36 -1.39
N ALA A 2 -7.94 -10.10 -1.67
CA ALA A 2 -7.35 -8.79 -1.47
C ALA A 2 -7.97 -7.75 -2.42
N GLU A 3 -8.25 -6.56 -1.92
CA GLU A 3 -8.83 -5.44 -2.66
C GLU A 3 -7.82 -4.28 -2.78
N ILE A 4 -7.56 -3.85 -4.02
CA ILE A 4 -6.70 -2.70 -4.30
C ILE A 4 -7.41 -1.42 -3.86
N GLY A 5 -6.67 -0.50 -3.24
CA GLY A 5 -7.20 0.77 -2.76
C GLY A 5 -8.03 0.65 -1.49
N LYS A 6 -7.86 -0.44 -0.73
CA LYS A 6 -8.49 -0.68 0.59
C LYS A 6 -7.50 -1.28 1.59
N ILE A 7 -7.89 -1.23 2.85
CA ILE A 7 -7.20 -1.96 3.93
C ILE A 7 -7.62 -3.43 3.88
N ASN A 8 -6.63 -4.31 3.98
CA ASN A 8 -6.76 -5.76 3.91
C ASN A 8 -5.99 -6.39 5.06
N THR A 9 -6.49 -7.50 5.60
CA THR A 9 -5.73 -8.33 6.55
C THR A 9 -5.25 -9.59 5.83
N LEU A 10 -3.94 -9.68 5.58
CA LEU A 10 -3.32 -10.73 4.77
C LEU A 10 -2.32 -11.56 5.57
N ASN A 11 -2.13 -12.82 5.18
CA ASN A 11 -1.18 -13.73 5.82
C ASN A 11 0.22 -13.62 5.19
N VAL A 12 1.26 -13.77 6.00
CA VAL A 12 2.65 -13.81 5.55
C VAL A 12 2.96 -15.17 4.91
N VAL A 13 3.38 -15.17 3.65
CA VAL A 13 3.76 -16.35 2.88
C VAL A 13 5.24 -16.67 3.07
N ARG A 14 6.11 -15.65 2.93
CA ARG A 14 7.56 -15.80 3.05
C ARG A 14 8.25 -14.48 3.38
N GLU A 15 9.43 -14.59 3.98
CA GLU A 15 10.29 -13.47 4.35
C GLU A 15 11.50 -13.39 3.42
N THR A 16 11.93 -12.17 3.09
CA THR A 16 13.10 -11.90 2.26
C THR A 16 13.87 -10.70 2.80
N GLU A 17 15.04 -10.40 2.24
CA GLU A 17 15.81 -9.21 2.61
C GLU A 17 15.05 -7.90 2.36
N ASN A 18 14.19 -7.89 1.33
CA ASN A 18 13.42 -6.71 0.90
C ASN A 18 12.14 -6.48 1.74
N GLY A 19 11.73 -7.45 2.56
CA GLY A 19 10.47 -7.40 3.30
C GLY A 19 9.76 -8.75 3.35
N VAL A 20 8.45 -8.73 3.56
CA VAL A 20 7.62 -9.93 3.63
C VAL A 20 6.64 -9.98 2.45
N TYR A 21 6.39 -11.17 1.94
CA TYR A 21 5.37 -11.40 0.91
C TYR A 21 4.07 -11.84 1.59
N LEU A 22 2.98 -11.20 1.20
CA LEU A 22 1.64 -11.43 1.71
C LEU A 22 0.79 -12.16 0.67
N ASP A 23 -0.09 -13.04 1.12
CA ASP A 23 -1.02 -13.76 0.23
C ASP A 23 -2.15 -12.83 -0.21
N GLY A 24 -2.11 -12.37 -1.45
CA GLY A 24 -3.15 -11.56 -2.09
C GLY A 24 -4.24 -12.37 -2.80
N GLU A 25 -4.26 -13.70 -2.63
CA GLU A 25 -5.14 -14.63 -3.35
C GLU A 25 -5.01 -14.45 -4.88
N ASN A 26 -6.07 -13.95 -5.54
CA ASN A 26 -6.10 -13.74 -6.99
C ASN A 26 -5.12 -12.67 -7.49
N LEU A 27 -4.62 -11.81 -6.59
CA LEU A 27 -3.60 -10.81 -6.91
C LEU A 27 -2.16 -11.37 -6.80
N GLY A 28 -2.01 -12.64 -6.39
CA GLY A 28 -0.72 -13.28 -6.17
C GLY A 28 -0.03 -12.81 -4.89
N GLU A 29 1.28 -12.99 -4.82
CA GLU A 29 2.08 -12.53 -3.68
C GLU A 29 2.33 -11.02 -3.77
N ILE A 30 1.99 -10.27 -2.72
CA ILE A 30 2.17 -8.82 -2.63
C ILE A 30 3.32 -8.51 -1.69
N LEU A 31 4.28 -7.70 -2.13
CA LEU A 31 5.41 -7.31 -1.29
C LEU A 31 4.98 -6.24 -0.29
N MET A 32 5.27 -6.49 0.99
CA MET A 32 5.30 -5.50 2.05
C MET A 32 6.77 -5.14 2.34
N PRO A 33 7.24 -3.95 1.92
CA PRO A 33 8.62 -3.51 2.12
C PRO A 33 9.06 -3.57 3.59
N ARG A 34 10.32 -3.92 3.82
CA ARG A 34 10.92 -4.08 5.16
C ARG A 34 10.66 -2.89 6.10
N LYS A 35 10.63 -1.66 5.58
CA LYS A 35 10.36 -0.45 6.38
C LYS A 35 9.00 -0.44 7.07
N PHE A 36 8.04 -1.22 6.58
CA PHE A 36 6.69 -1.32 7.14
C PHE A 36 6.51 -2.54 8.05
N VAL A 37 7.46 -3.49 8.04
CA VAL A 37 7.34 -4.76 8.76
C VAL A 37 7.60 -4.55 10.24
N THR A 38 6.55 -4.68 11.05
CA THR A 38 6.64 -4.63 12.51
C THR A 38 6.96 -6.02 13.08
N ASP A 39 7.42 -6.06 14.33
CA ASP A 39 7.64 -7.34 15.02
C ASP A 39 6.33 -8.08 15.32
N GLU A 40 5.21 -7.35 15.41
CA GLU A 40 3.88 -7.93 15.48
C GLU A 40 3.56 -8.74 14.22
N VAL A 41 3.79 -8.19 13.02
CA VAL A 41 3.56 -8.89 11.74
C VAL A 41 4.37 -10.18 11.66
N LYS A 42 5.62 -10.16 12.11
CA LYS A 42 6.47 -11.37 12.12
C LYS A 42 5.94 -12.44 13.06
N THR A 43 5.48 -12.03 14.25
CA THR A 43 5.03 -12.94 15.31
C THR A 43 3.65 -13.51 15.01
N SER A 44 2.71 -12.67 14.55
CA SER A 44 1.34 -13.07 14.21
C SER A 44 1.25 -13.77 12.87
N ARG A 45 2.27 -13.62 12.01
CA ARG A 45 2.25 -14.07 10.60
C ARG A 45 1.09 -13.46 9.81
N GLN A 46 0.60 -12.30 10.23
CA GLN A 46 -0.51 -11.59 9.62
C GLN A 46 -0.27 -10.08 9.65
N ALA A 47 -0.70 -9.38 8.61
CA ALA A 47 -0.55 -7.93 8.48
C ALA A 47 -1.85 -7.28 8.03
N THR A 48 -2.24 -6.19 8.71
CA THR A 48 -3.30 -5.28 8.24
C THR A 48 -2.65 -4.15 7.46
N VAL A 49 -2.90 -4.12 6.15
CA VAL A 49 -2.17 -3.29 5.18
C VAL A 49 -3.09 -2.66 4.15
N PHE A 50 -2.74 -1.47 3.70
CA PHE A 50 -3.32 -0.86 2.51
C PHE A 50 -2.59 -1.34 1.25
N ILE A 51 -3.35 -1.70 0.20
CA ILE A 51 -2.80 -2.20 -1.07
C ILE A 51 -2.89 -1.12 -2.14
N TYR A 52 -1.76 -0.77 -2.74
CA TYR A 52 -1.69 0.21 -3.84
C TYR A 52 -0.57 -0.14 -4.81
N THR A 53 -0.42 0.65 -5.88
CA THR A 53 0.67 0.52 -6.84
C THR A 53 1.78 1.53 -6.56
N ASP A 54 3.03 1.08 -6.52
CA ASP A 54 4.21 1.95 -6.42
C ASP A 54 4.48 2.73 -7.73
N SER A 55 5.64 3.38 -7.83
CA SER A 55 6.05 4.15 -9.02
C SER A 55 6.40 3.28 -10.23
N GLU A 56 6.56 1.97 -10.05
CA GLU A 56 6.87 1.00 -11.12
C GLU A 56 5.64 0.14 -11.47
N ASP A 57 4.43 0.61 -11.11
CA ASP A 57 3.14 -0.07 -11.29
C ASP A 57 3.06 -1.47 -10.66
N ARG A 58 3.86 -1.73 -9.62
CA ARG A 58 3.81 -2.99 -8.86
C ARG A 58 2.88 -2.86 -7.67
N LEU A 59 2.12 -3.92 -7.39
CA LEU A 59 1.35 -4.01 -6.16
C LEU A 59 2.27 -4.08 -4.95
N VAL A 60 2.00 -3.20 -3.99
CA VAL A 60 2.71 -3.09 -2.72
C VAL A 60 1.73 -2.96 -1.57
N ALA A 61 2.12 -3.50 -0.43
CA ALA A 61 1.39 -3.40 0.82
C ALA A 61 2.11 -2.44 1.78
N THR A 62 1.37 -1.51 2.39
CA THR A 62 1.90 -0.59 3.41
C THR A 62 1.03 -0.61 4.67
N THR A 63 1.64 -0.35 5.83
CA THR A 63 0.92 -0.09 7.10
C THR A 63 0.60 1.38 7.29
N GLU A 64 1.02 2.25 6.35
CA GLU A 64 0.60 3.64 6.30
C GLU A 64 -0.88 3.74 5.94
N ASN A 65 -1.54 4.75 6.50
CA ASN A 65 -2.95 4.99 6.29
C ASN A 65 -3.13 6.09 5.24
N PRO A 66 -3.79 5.81 4.11
CA PRO A 66 -4.12 6.85 3.16
C PRO A 66 -5.19 7.78 3.75
N LEU A 67 -5.26 9.00 3.22
CA LEU A 67 -6.30 9.97 3.57
C LEU A 67 -7.67 9.65 2.96
N ALA A 68 -7.71 8.77 1.94
CA ALA A 68 -8.93 8.24 1.35
C ALA A 68 -8.71 6.84 0.77
N MET A 69 -9.75 6.01 0.82
CA MET A 69 -9.81 4.71 0.15
C MET A 69 -10.81 4.73 -1.02
N VAL A 70 -10.78 3.66 -1.83
CA VAL A 70 -11.73 3.50 -2.94
C VAL A 70 -13.17 3.54 -2.44
N GLY A 71 -13.95 4.49 -2.96
CA GLY A 71 -15.34 4.72 -2.57
C GLY A 71 -15.53 5.87 -1.57
N GLU A 72 -14.44 6.47 -1.10
CA GLU A 72 -14.47 7.61 -0.17
C GLU A 72 -14.15 8.93 -0.88
N PHE A 73 -14.41 10.04 -0.18
CA PHE A 73 -14.04 11.39 -0.60
C PHE A 73 -13.22 12.06 0.50
N ALA A 74 -12.16 12.76 0.12
CA ALA A 74 -11.33 13.54 1.04
C ALA A 74 -10.85 14.84 0.38
N PHE A 75 -10.50 15.81 1.22
CA PHE A 75 -9.72 16.98 0.80
C PHE A 75 -8.24 16.63 0.90
N LEU A 76 -7.50 16.84 -0.19
CA LEU A 76 -6.09 16.52 -0.30
C LEU A 76 -5.30 17.79 -0.67
N GLU A 77 -4.07 17.89 -0.17
CA GLU A 77 -3.19 19.01 -0.49
C GLU A 77 -2.54 18.80 -1.85
N VAL A 78 -2.52 19.84 -2.70
CA VAL A 78 -1.78 19.83 -3.96
C VAL A 78 -0.33 20.19 -3.67
N ILE A 79 0.58 19.24 -3.89
CA ILE A 79 2.01 19.42 -3.60
C ILE A 79 2.83 19.78 -4.84
N GLU A 80 2.37 19.40 -6.03
CA GLU A 80 3.00 19.76 -7.31
C GLU A 80 1.94 19.92 -8.40
N THR A 81 2.20 20.81 -9.36
CA THR A 81 1.45 20.85 -10.63
C THR A 81 2.44 20.90 -11.78
N ASN A 82 2.16 20.15 -12.85
CA ASN A 82 2.94 20.21 -14.07
C ASN A 82 2.05 19.95 -15.30
N ARG A 83 2.66 19.79 -16.48
CA ARG A 83 1.93 19.59 -17.74
C ARG A 83 1.08 18.32 -17.79
N PHE A 84 1.33 17.35 -16.91
CA PHE A 84 0.62 16.07 -16.88
C PHE A 84 -0.58 16.09 -15.94
N GLY A 85 -0.60 16.97 -14.94
CA GLY A 85 -1.68 17.04 -13.96
C GLY A 85 -1.24 17.69 -12.64
N ALA A 86 -2.02 17.45 -11.60
CA ALA A 86 -1.70 17.82 -10.23
C ALA A 86 -1.35 16.58 -9.41
N PHE A 87 -0.32 16.68 -8.57
CA PHE A 87 0.06 15.66 -7.61
C PHE A 87 -0.48 16.05 -6.24
N LEU A 88 -1.24 15.15 -5.62
CA LEU A 88 -1.85 15.35 -4.32
C LEU A 88 -1.22 14.45 -3.27
N ASP A 89 -0.94 15.04 -2.11
CA ASP A 89 -0.60 14.27 -0.91
C ASP A 89 -1.88 13.59 -0.37
N TRP A 90 -1.81 12.26 -0.31
CA TRP A 90 -2.86 11.40 0.22
C TRP A 90 -2.35 10.51 1.35
N GLY A 91 -1.23 10.87 1.98
CA GLY A 91 -0.67 10.19 3.15
C GLY A 91 0.19 8.98 2.84
N LEU A 92 0.51 8.72 1.56
CA LEU A 92 1.40 7.63 1.14
C LEU A 92 2.67 8.16 0.45
N PRO A 93 3.76 7.38 0.40
CA PRO A 93 5.03 7.81 -0.20
C PRO A 93 4.97 8.12 -1.71
N LYS A 94 3.94 7.64 -2.41
CA LYS A 94 3.67 7.96 -3.82
C LYS A 94 2.49 8.91 -3.85
N ASP A 95 2.60 10.02 -4.55
CA ASP A 95 1.52 11.01 -4.66
C ASP A 95 0.45 10.58 -5.68
N LEU A 96 -0.78 11.06 -5.49
CA LEU A 96 -1.87 10.83 -6.45
C LEU A 96 -1.79 11.82 -7.60
N LEU A 97 -1.74 11.31 -8.83
CA LEU A 97 -1.88 12.12 -10.04
C LEU A 97 -3.36 12.23 -10.43
N VAL A 98 -3.82 13.47 -10.66
CA VAL A 98 -5.14 13.79 -11.25
C VAL A 98 -5.04 14.74 -12.43
#